data_AF-A0A3M7PPN7-F1
#
_entry.id   AF-A0A3M7PPN7-F1
#
_cell.length_a   1.000
_cell.length_b   1.000
_cell.length_c   1.000
_cell.angle_alpha   90.00
_cell.angle_beta   90.00
_cell.angle_gamma   90.00
#
_symmetry.space_group_name_H-M   'P 1'
#
loop_
_entity.id
_entity.type
_entity.pdbx_description
1 polymer ?
#
loop_
_entity_poly.entity_id
_entity_poly.type
_entity_poly.pdbx_seq_one_letter_code
_entity_poly.pdbx_strand_id
1 'polypeptide(L)'
;ENAKNFKNFFERNQRPNETIVAFASSLKAYVRENFPKTDLETFEGIMKERFVEGLNNSRLREKCREKVKKSNRLQLEMSFDELLTYAIDKFNGFDTNLETESDSAISNTKTVRFENSVAGENQQAMQKKWNNRLS
;
A
#
# COMPACT_ATOMS: atom_id res chain seq x y z
N GLU A 1 -34.89 -8.20 5.81
CA GLU A 1 -34.37 -8.26 4.42
C GLU A 1 -32.97 -7.66 4.31
N ASN A 2 -32.77 -6.38 4.63
CA ASN A 2 -31.46 -5.72 4.56
C ASN A 2 -30.32 -6.44 5.29
N ALA A 3 -30.55 -6.96 6.50
CA ALA A 3 -29.52 -7.71 7.25
C ALA A 3 -29.03 -8.96 6.49
N LYS A 4 -29.94 -9.66 5.79
CA LYS A 4 -29.60 -10.81 4.94
C LYS A 4 -28.84 -10.34 3.70
N ASN A 5 -29.24 -9.22 3.10
CA ASN A 5 -28.59 -8.65 1.93
C ASN A 5 -27.14 -8.22 2.25
N PHE A 6 -26.91 -7.61 3.42
CA PHE A 6 -25.56 -7.28 3.90
C PHE A 6 -24.73 -8.54 4.17
N LYS A 7 -25.28 -9.54 4.86
CA LYS A 7 -24.57 -10.81 5.10
C LYS A 7 -24.09 -11.43 3.79
N ASN A 8 -25.00 -11.58 2.83
CA ASN A 8 -24.70 -12.13 1.50
C ASN A 8 -23.67 -11.28 0.74
N PHE A 9 -23.72 -9.95 0.84
CA PHE A 9 -22.70 -9.05 0.29
C PHE A 9 -21.32 -9.34 0.89
N PHE A 10 -21.25 -9.48 2.21
CA PHE A 10 -20.02 -9.81 2.93
C PHE A 10 -19.58 -11.28 2.79
N GLU A 11 -20.29 -12.13 2.07
CA GLU A 11 -19.85 -13.48 1.70
C GLU A 11 -19.32 -13.55 0.26
N ARG A 12 -19.45 -12.46 -0.50
CA ARG A 12 -19.02 -12.39 -1.91
C ARG A 12 -17.51 -12.26 -2.04
N ASN A 13 -16.84 -13.38 -2.31
CA ASN A 13 -15.41 -13.46 -2.63
C ASN A 13 -15.20 -13.63 -4.15
N GLN A 14 -14.09 -13.10 -4.68
CA GLN A 14 -13.62 -13.35 -6.05
C GLN A 14 -13.47 -14.85 -6.27
N ARG A 15 -14.07 -15.39 -7.34
CA ARG A 15 -13.93 -16.81 -7.70
C ARG A 15 -12.56 -17.08 -8.34
N PRO A 16 -12.02 -18.31 -8.29
CA PRO A 16 -10.71 -18.63 -8.86
C PRO A 16 -10.50 -18.20 -10.32
N ASN A 17 -11.53 -18.29 -11.15
CA ASN A 17 -11.48 -17.94 -12.58
C ASN A 17 -12.14 -16.59 -12.90
N GLU A 18 -12.41 -15.78 -11.89
CA GLU A 18 -13.05 -14.47 -12.06
C GLU A 18 -12.00 -13.37 -12.11
N THR A 19 -12.08 -12.50 -13.12
CA THR A 19 -11.18 -11.35 -13.22
C THR A 19 -11.46 -10.34 -12.12
N ILE A 20 -10.45 -9.52 -11.77
CA ILE A 20 -10.59 -8.46 -10.76
C ILE A 20 -11.74 -7.49 -11.14
N VAL A 21 -11.83 -7.16 -12.44
CA VAL A 21 -12.88 -6.28 -12.99
C VAL A 21 -14.26 -6.90 -12.87
N ALA A 22 -14.41 -8.19 -13.21
CA ALA A 22 -15.69 -8.89 -13.08
C ALA A 22 -16.14 -8.97 -11.62
N PHE A 23 -15.21 -9.24 -10.70
CA PHE A 23 -15.49 -9.26 -9.27
C PHE A 23 -15.97 -7.88 -8.78
N ALA A 24 -15.23 -6.81 -9.07
CA ALA A 24 -15.62 -5.45 -8.72
C ALA A 24 -17.00 -5.06 -9.30
N SER A 25 -17.25 -5.43 -10.55
CA SER A 25 -18.54 -5.16 -11.22
C SER A 25 -19.69 -5.90 -10.53
N SER A 26 -19.45 -7.13 -10.07
CA SER A 26 -20.46 -7.91 -9.35
C SER A 26 -20.81 -7.31 -7.99
N LEU A 27 -19.86 -6.67 -7.29
CA LEU A 27 -20.15 -5.96 -6.03
C LEU A 27 -21.04 -4.75 -6.30
N LYS A 28 -20.73 -3.96 -7.33
CA LYS A 28 -21.58 -2.83 -7.75
C LYS A 28 -22.97 -3.27 -8.17
N ALA A 29 -23.08 -4.36 -8.95
CA ALA A 29 -24.36 -4.92 -9.37
C ALA A 29 -25.19 -5.40 -8.16
N TYR A 30 -24.55 -6.11 -7.23
CA TYR A 30 -25.20 -6.59 -6.01
C TYR A 30 -25.82 -5.44 -5.20
N VAL A 31 -25.08 -4.34 -5.03
CA VAL A 31 -25.58 -3.15 -4.32
C VAL A 31 -26.81 -2.57 -5.02
N ARG A 32 -26.76 -2.39 -6.35
CA ARG A 32 -27.89 -1.85 -7.12
C ARG A 32 -29.14 -2.73 -7.03
N GLU A 33 -28.97 -4.04 -7.09
CA GLU A 33 -30.08 -4.99 -7.08
C GLU A 33 -30.73 -5.11 -5.70
N ASN A 34 -29.93 -5.10 -4.62
CA ASN A 34 -30.40 -5.39 -3.27
C ASN A 34 -30.65 -4.14 -2.41
N PHE A 35 -30.18 -2.97 -2.85
CA PHE A 35 -30.36 -1.68 -2.19
C PHE A 35 -30.74 -0.57 -3.19
N PRO A 36 -31.82 -0.73 -3.97
CA PRO A 36 -32.14 0.14 -5.11
C PRO A 36 -32.51 1.59 -4.74
N LYS A 37 -32.76 1.87 -3.45
CA LYS A 37 -33.12 3.20 -2.93
C LYS A 37 -31.94 3.96 -2.33
N THR A 38 -30.72 3.41 -2.43
CA THR A 38 -29.55 3.99 -1.78
C THR A 38 -28.44 4.16 -2.81
N ASP A 39 -27.81 5.33 -2.78
CA ASP A 39 -26.75 5.67 -3.72
C ASP A 39 -25.52 4.80 -3.48
N LEU A 40 -24.86 4.42 -4.58
CA LEU A 40 -23.62 3.63 -4.55
C LEU A 40 -22.52 4.28 -3.72
N GLU A 41 -22.51 5.62 -3.67
CA GLU A 41 -21.55 6.40 -2.87
C GLU A 41 -21.71 6.12 -1.37
N THR A 42 -22.94 5.88 -0.90
CA THR A 42 -23.20 5.48 0.50
C THR A 42 -22.56 4.11 0.81
N PHE A 43 -22.43 3.25 -0.20
CA PHE A 43 -21.84 1.93 -0.09
C PHE A 43 -20.33 1.91 -0.35
N GLU A 44 -19.72 3.05 -0.67
CA GLU A 44 -18.38 3.05 -1.23
C GLU A 44 -17.33 2.51 -0.25
N GLY A 45 -17.43 2.86 1.04
CA GLY A 45 -16.56 2.33 2.09
C GLY A 45 -16.65 0.81 2.22
N ILE A 46 -17.87 0.27 2.30
CA ILE A 46 -18.07 -1.18 2.43
C ILE A 46 -17.76 -1.94 1.14
N MET A 47 -17.93 -1.31 -0.03
CA MET A 47 -17.48 -1.87 -1.30
C MET A 47 -15.96 -1.98 -1.34
N LYS A 48 -15.23 -0.93 -0.93
CA LYS A 48 -13.76 -0.99 -0.84
C LYS A 48 -13.31 -2.10 0.10
N GLU A 49 -13.88 -2.16 1.30
CA GLU A 49 -13.57 -3.22 2.28
C GLU A 49 -13.82 -4.61 1.71
N ARG A 50 -15.03 -4.85 1.18
CA ARG A 50 -15.41 -6.16 0.64
C ARG A 50 -14.57 -6.53 -0.58
N PHE A 51 -14.26 -5.57 -1.45
CA PHE A 51 -13.37 -5.78 -2.59
C PHE A 51 -12.01 -6.24 -2.12
N VAL A 52 -11.34 -5.51 -1.21
CA VAL A 52 -10.02 -5.91 -0.70
C VAL A 52 -10.06 -7.31 -0.09
N GLU A 53 -10.95 -7.54 0.88
CA GLU A 53 -11.00 -8.81 1.60
C GLU A 53 -11.50 -9.97 0.73
N GLY A 54 -12.21 -9.67 -0.36
CA GLY A 54 -12.72 -10.67 -1.30
C GLY A 54 -11.77 -11.05 -2.42
N LEU A 55 -10.64 -10.36 -2.58
CA LEU A 55 -9.63 -10.73 -3.58
C LEU A 55 -9.09 -12.13 -3.28
N ASN A 56 -9.05 -12.98 -4.31
CA ASN A 56 -8.56 -14.36 -4.19
C ASN A 56 -7.02 -14.39 -4.03
N ASN A 57 -6.30 -13.53 -4.77
CA ASN A 57 -4.84 -13.42 -4.67
C ASN A 57 -4.42 -12.74 -3.36
N SER A 58 -3.75 -13.49 -2.47
CA SER A 58 -3.34 -13.01 -1.14
C SER A 58 -2.32 -11.86 -1.19
N ARG A 59 -1.37 -11.91 -2.14
CA ARG A 59 -0.37 -10.86 -2.34
C ARG A 59 -1.03 -9.55 -2.78
N LEU A 60 -1.99 -9.63 -3.71
CA LEU A 60 -2.76 -8.47 -4.16
C LEU A 60 -3.63 -7.91 -3.03
N ARG A 61 -4.31 -8.79 -2.28
CA ARG A 61 -5.14 -8.42 -1.13
C ARG A 61 -4.35 -7.58 -0.13
N GLU A 62 -3.15 -8.02 0.25
CA GLU A 62 -2.33 -7.25 1.20
C GLU A 62 -1.89 -5.90 0.61
N LYS A 63 -1.48 -5.86 -0.67
CA LYS A 63 -1.12 -4.60 -1.35
C LYS A 63 -2.27 -3.59 -1.40
N CYS A 64 -3.50 -4.06 -1.62
CA CYS A 64 -4.69 -3.20 -1.60
C CYS A 64 -5.04 -2.77 -0.16
N ARG A 65 -4.90 -3.66 0.82
CA ARG A 65 -5.11 -3.34 2.24
C ARG A 65 -4.14 -2.25 2.73
N GLU A 66 -2.85 -2.36 2.39
CA GLU A 66 -1.83 -1.33 2.67
C GLU A 66 -2.20 0.02 2.03
N LYS A 67 -2.67 -0.02 0.77
CA LYS A 67 -3.06 1.18 0.01
C LYS A 67 -4.25 1.90 0.63
N VAL A 68 -5.30 1.18 1.04
CA VAL A 68 -6.47 1.74 1.75
C VAL A 68 -6.05 2.32 3.10
N LYS A 69 -5.28 1.57 3.91
CA LYS A 69 -4.75 2.06 5.20
C LYS A 69 -3.94 3.35 5.03
N LYS A 70 -3.07 3.42 4.02
CA LYS A 70 -2.28 4.61 3.72
C LYS A 70 -3.15 5.79 3.30
N SER A 71 -4.17 5.57 2.48
CA SER A 71 -5.10 6.62 2.06
C SER A 71 -5.83 7.23 3.24
N ASN A 72 -6.39 6.37 4.11
CA ASN A 72 -7.12 6.80 5.30
C ASN A 72 -6.23 7.58 6.26
N ARG A 73 -4.99 7.12 6.49
CA ARG A 73 -4.02 7.82 7.35
C ARG A 73 -3.66 9.21 6.82
N LEU A 74 -3.59 9.36 5.50
CA LEU A 74 -3.24 10.60 4.83
C LEU A 74 -4.46 11.49 4.52
N GLN A 75 -5.67 11.07 4.92
CA GLN A 75 -6.93 11.73 4.56
C GLN A 75 -7.07 11.98 3.05
N LEU A 76 -6.48 11.08 2.26
CA LEU A 76 -6.66 11.08 0.82
C LEU A 76 -7.95 10.31 0.55
N GLU A 77 -9.01 11.02 0.16
CA GLU A 77 -10.18 10.37 -0.39
C GLU A 77 -9.76 9.60 -1.64
N MET A 78 -9.93 8.29 -1.57
CA MET A 78 -9.67 7.39 -2.69
C MET A 78 -10.97 6.70 -3.01
N SER A 79 -11.44 6.87 -4.22
CA SER A 79 -12.65 6.24 -4.73
C SER A 79 -12.48 4.74 -4.94
N PHE A 80 -13.60 4.03 -5.09
CA PHE A 80 -13.62 2.60 -5.40
C PHE A 80 -12.94 2.31 -6.75
N ASP A 81 -13.11 3.19 -7.74
CA ASP A 81 -12.54 3.03 -9.07
C ASP A 81 -11.03 3.29 -9.11
N GLU A 82 -10.53 4.19 -8.27
CA GLU A 82 -9.08 4.36 -8.07
C GLU A 82 -8.45 3.13 -7.40
N LEU A 83 -9.15 2.52 -6.42
CA LEU A 83 -8.68 1.29 -5.79
C LEU A 83 -8.68 0.11 -6.80
N LEU A 84 -9.70 0.03 -7.66
CA LEU A 84 -9.77 -0.97 -8.73
C LEU A 84 -8.62 -0.79 -9.72
N THR A 85 -8.38 0.43 -10.19
CA THR A 85 -7.26 0.75 -11.09
C THR A 85 -5.92 0.33 -10.47
N TYR A 86 -5.69 0.71 -9.20
CA TYR A 86 -4.50 0.30 -8.47
C TYR A 86 -4.35 -1.22 -8.37
N ALA A 87 -5.44 -1.96 -8.13
CA ALA A 87 -5.41 -3.41 -8.05
C ALA A 87 -5.03 -4.06 -9.38
N ILE A 88 -5.55 -3.55 -10.50
CA ILE A 88 -5.22 -4.04 -11.85
C ILE A 88 -3.74 -3.80 -12.14
N ASP A 89 -3.23 -2.59 -11.88
CA ASP A 89 -1.82 -2.24 -12.11
C ASP A 89 -0.88 -3.13 -11.28
N LYS A 90 -1.21 -3.38 -10.01
CA LYS A 90 -0.40 -4.24 -9.14
C LYS A 90 -0.45 -5.70 -9.56
N PHE A 91 -1.61 -6.19 -9.98
CA PHE A 91 -1.74 -7.56 -10.45
C PHE A 91 -0.93 -7.80 -11.72
N ASN A 92 -1.05 -6.90 -12.71
CA ASN A 92 -0.29 -6.97 -13.95
C ASN A 92 1.23 -6.82 -13.70
N GLY A 93 1.60 -6.04 -12.69
CA GLY A 93 2.99 -5.89 -12.26
C GLY A 93 3.58 -7.11 -11.53
N PHE A 94 2.80 -8.12 -11.17
CA PHE A 94 3.37 -9.30 -10.49
C PHE A 94 4.19 -10.18 -11.43
N ASP A 95 3.74 -10.34 -12.68
CA ASP A 95 4.46 -11.15 -13.67
C ASP A 95 5.72 -10.42 -14.18
N THR A 96 5.71 -9.09 -14.20
CA THR A 96 6.87 -8.28 -14.64
C THR A 96 7.98 -8.18 -13.59
N ASN A 97 7.72 -8.58 -12.33
CA ASN A 97 8.68 -8.49 -11.23
C ASN A 97 9.46 -9.80 -10.97
N LEU A 98 9.40 -10.78 -11.89
CA LEU A 98 10.24 -11.99 -11.82
C LEU A 98 11.72 -11.72 -12.17
N GLU A 99 12.07 -10.52 -12.64
CA GLU A 99 13.45 -10.07 -12.85
C GLU A 99 13.75 -8.80 -12.05
N THR A 100 13.68 -8.82 -10.72
CA THR A 100 14.43 -7.87 -9.83
C THR A 100 14.36 -8.23 -8.34
N GLU A 101 14.37 -9.52 -7.99
CA GLU A 101 14.97 -9.95 -6.73
C GLU A 101 16.46 -10.27 -6.97
N SER A 102 17.17 -9.33 -7.62
CA SER A 102 18.62 -9.26 -7.52
C SER A 102 18.94 -8.32 -6.39
N ASP A 103 19.54 -8.89 -5.34
CA ASP A 103 20.26 -8.24 -4.25
C ASP A 103 20.75 -6.83 -4.61
N SER A 104 19.88 -5.86 -4.42
CA SER A 104 20.30 -4.48 -4.21
C SER A 104 20.22 -4.29 -2.72
N ALA A 105 21.23 -4.84 -2.05
CA ALA A 105 21.74 -4.31 -0.81
C ALA A 105 21.57 -2.79 -0.84
N ILE A 106 20.99 -2.25 0.22
CA ILE A 106 20.94 -0.82 0.48
C ILE A 106 22.40 -0.33 0.52
N SER A 107 22.95 0.01 -0.64
CA SER A 107 24.16 0.79 -0.78
C SER A 107 23.75 2.22 -0.47
N ASN A 108 23.88 2.59 0.80
CA ASN A 108 23.99 3.99 1.18
C ASN A 108 25.27 4.53 0.53
N THR A 109 25.22 4.88 -0.75
CA THR A 109 26.23 5.69 -1.41
C THR A 109 26.07 7.11 -0.88
N LYS A 110 26.68 7.35 0.28
CA LYS A 110 26.94 8.70 0.76
C LYS A 110 27.99 9.29 -0.19
N THR A 111 27.54 10.08 -1.16
CA THR A 111 28.40 10.88 -2.03
C THR A 111 29.29 11.75 -1.14
N VAL A 112 30.56 11.37 -1.00
CA VAL A 112 31.59 12.19 -0.34
C VAL A 112 31.96 13.29 -1.32
N ARG A 113 31.45 14.51 -1.08
CA ARG A 113 31.94 15.72 -1.73
C ARG A 113 33.22 16.14 -1.00
N PHE A 114 34.37 16.03 -1.67
CA PHE A 114 35.61 16.61 -1.18
C PHE A 114 35.54 18.12 -1.32
N GLU A 115 35.42 18.83 -0.20
CA GLU A 115 35.77 20.25 -0.12
C GLU A 115 37.09 20.34 0.64
N ASN A 116 38.16 20.67 -0.08
CA ASN A 116 39.41 21.13 0.53
C ASN A 116 39.14 22.50 1.15
N SER A 117 39.20 22.59 2.48
CA SER A 117 39.41 23.87 3.17
C SER A 117 40.10 23.67 4.52
N VAL A 118 41.36 24.08 4.53
CA VAL A 118 42.26 24.50 5.63
C VAL A 118 41.67 24.53 7.05
N ALA A 119 42.28 23.76 7.99
CA ALA A 119 42.52 24.18 9.39
C ALA A 119 43.18 23.04 10.21
N GLY A 120 44.48 22.86 10.04
CA GLY A 120 45.29 21.98 10.89
C GLY A 120 45.70 22.66 12.19
N GLU A 121 44.79 22.84 13.15
CA GLU A 121 45.15 23.37 14.49
C GLU A 121 44.46 22.70 15.69
N ASN A 122 43.48 21.81 15.53
CA ASN A 122 42.65 21.39 16.67
C ASN A 122 42.88 19.96 17.22
N GLN A 123 43.84 19.20 16.69
CA GLN A 123 44.11 17.83 17.17
C GLN A 123 45.13 17.77 18.32
N GLN A 124 46.08 18.71 18.41
CA GLN A 124 47.05 18.75 19.52
C GLN A 124 46.43 19.26 20.84
N ALA A 125 45.40 20.11 20.79
CA ALA A 125 44.73 20.64 21.98
C ALA A 125 43.88 19.57 22.70
N MET A 126 43.29 18.64 21.96
CA MET A 126 42.47 17.54 22.51
C MET A 126 43.32 16.44 23.14
N GLN A 127 44.52 16.17 22.61
CA GLN A 127 45.45 15.17 23.16
C GLN A 127 46.02 15.61 24.52
N LYS A 128 46.35 16.91 24.69
CA LYS A 128 46.84 17.44 25.98
C LYS A 128 45.78 17.40 27.09
N LYS A 129 44.49 17.55 26.73
CA LYS A 129 43.39 17.56 27.71
C LYS A 129 43.07 16.15 28.26
N TRP A 130 43.45 15.10 27.54
CA TRP A 130 43.22 13.72 27.95
C TRP A 130 44.34 13.19 28.87
N ASN A 131 45.60 13.56 28.61
CA ASN A 131 46.74 13.12 29.43
C ASN A 131 46.79 13.73 30.83
N ASN A 132 46.20 14.90 31.06
CA ASN A 132 46.11 15.52 32.39
C ASN A 132 44.95 14.99 33.27
N ARG A 133 44.13 14.08 32.75
CA ARG A 133 43.01 13.46 33.50
C ARG A 133 43.30 12.06 34.02
N LEU A 134 44.48 11.52 33.68
CA LEU A 134 44.92 10.16 34.06
C LEU A 134 46.23 10.17 34.86
N SER A 135 46.65 11.33 35.39
CA SER A 135 47.80 11.46 36.27
C SER A 135 47.42 12.07 37.61
#